data_AF-A0A851IZK7-F1
#
_entry.id   AF-A0A851IZK7-F1
#
_cell.length_a   1.000
_cell.length_b   1.000
_cell.length_c   1.000
_cell.angle_alpha   90.00
_cell.angle_beta   90.00
_cell.angle_gamma   90.00
#
_symmetry.space_group_name_H-M   'P 1'
#
loop_
_entity.id
_entity.type
_entity.pdbx_description
1 polymer ?
#
loop_
_entity_poly.entity_id
_entity_poly.type
_entity_poly.pdbx_seq_one_letter_code
_entity_poly.pdbx_strand_id
1 'polypeptide(L)'
;MALEKVNSPKDLKKLKREELIELVADIRKALLNRLTNYSKGGHVGPNFGVVEITIALHYVFNSPIDKIVFDVSHQAYPHKILTGRKDGFLYEDKFKTVNGYTDQDESEHDFFRVGHTSTSVSLATGLAKARDLRGAKENIIALIGDGSLSGGLAYEGLSNAAEQGGNLIIIANDNDQSIAENHGGLYKNLRELRESNGEAPNNFFKSLGLDYRYVADGHDINKLIEVFEEVRDIDHPIVLHIHTIKGKGLPYAEKDREPWHYNSNFDPKTGEPKTKPEPKEDFGTITFDFLTDKMEKDPTVTFINAGVPMGFGFTKDRREKLDKLRKQYVDVGIAEEHATTFSSGMATNGAKPVFGVISTFIQRTYDQISHDIAINKAPTVTLVFGGTLKGMNDVTHLGYFDIPMISNIPNIVYLAPTTKEEYLAMLDWAIDQNENPVFIKVPGGAVQHSETDVDKDYSNLNGYKVVEKGKDVAIVGLGEFFALGKEVKELLKEKAGIDATLINPRFISGLDENLLNELKQNHKLVVTLESGQKEGGFGTKISSFYGTSDVKVLNVGAKKEFTDEVPYDVFFEENRLTKEQIVEDILMAIK
;
A
#
# COMPACT_ATOMS: atom_id res chain seq x y z
N MET A 1 37.56 -3.41 3.79
CA MET A 1 36.51 -2.54 3.22
C MET A 1 36.26 -1.37 4.18
N ALA A 2 35.90 -0.18 3.71
CA ALA A 2 35.58 0.94 4.61
C ALA A 2 34.39 0.59 5.51
N LEU A 3 33.41 -0.16 4.99
CA LEU A 3 32.26 -0.66 5.73
C LEU A 3 32.60 -1.60 6.91
N GLU A 4 33.74 -2.30 6.88
CA GLU A 4 34.18 -3.14 8.02
C GLU A 4 34.45 -2.31 9.27
N LYS A 5 34.88 -1.05 9.09
CA LYS A 5 35.20 -0.12 10.18
C LYS A 5 33.97 0.53 10.80
N VAL A 6 32.79 0.42 10.17
CA VAL A 6 31.56 1.11 10.60
C VAL A 6 30.58 0.10 11.21
N ASN A 7 30.35 0.19 12.52
CA ASN A 7 29.29 -0.57 13.21
C ASN A 7 28.21 0.34 13.81
N SER A 8 28.47 1.64 13.86
CA SER A 8 27.55 2.65 14.38
C SER A 8 27.84 4.01 13.74
N PRO A 9 26.93 5.00 13.84
CA PRO A 9 27.21 6.36 13.39
C PRO A 9 28.46 6.98 14.05
N LYS A 10 28.83 6.55 15.26
CA LYS A 10 30.06 7.01 15.95
C LYS A 10 31.33 6.56 15.24
N ASP A 11 31.31 5.40 14.59
CA ASP A 11 32.46 4.90 13.84
C ASP A 11 32.58 5.58 12.48
N LEU A 12 31.43 5.89 11.86
CA LEU A 12 31.37 6.64 10.61
C LEU A 12 32.09 7.99 10.73
N LYS A 13 31.89 8.71 11.84
CA LYS A 13 32.55 10.00 12.12
C LYS A 13 34.08 9.94 12.25
N LYS A 14 34.67 8.74 12.36
CA LYS A 14 36.13 8.54 12.45
C LYS A 14 36.78 8.36 11.08
N LEU A 15 35.98 8.11 10.03
CA LEU A 15 36.48 7.93 8.68
C LEU A 15 36.92 9.28 8.09
N LYS A 16 37.99 9.25 7.30
CA LYS A 16 38.38 10.42 6.50
C LYS A 16 37.45 10.58 5.30
N ARG A 17 37.38 11.79 4.74
CA ARG A 17 36.51 12.10 3.58
C ARG A 17 36.77 11.18 2.38
N GLU A 18 38.00 10.77 2.16
CA GLU A 18 38.35 9.84 1.08
C GLU A 18 37.79 8.42 1.33
N GLU A 19 37.78 7.97 2.60
CA GLU A 19 37.23 6.67 2.97
C GLU A 19 35.70 6.64 2.86
N LEU A 20 35.03 7.79 2.88
CA LEU A 20 33.59 7.87 2.65
C LEU A 20 33.21 7.52 1.21
N ILE A 21 34.08 7.82 0.24
CA ILE A 21 33.87 7.45 -1.18
C ILE A 21 33.97 5.93 -1.33
N GLU A 22 34.91 5.28 -0.64
CA GLU A 22 34.99 3.82 -0.59
C GLU A 22 33.75 3.20 0.08
N LEU A 23 33.27 3.83 1.16
CA LEU A 23 32.07 3.38 1.87
C LEU A 23 30.81 3.41 0.99
N VAL A 24 30.66 4.40 0.12
CA VAL A 24 29.56 4.46 -0.86
C VAL A 24 29.53 3.19 -1.73
N ALA A 25 30.69 2.77 -2.24
CA ALA A 25 30.80 1.56 -3.07
C ALA A 25 30.50 0.29 -2.26
N ASP A 26 31.00 0.21 -1.02
CA ASP A 26 30.76 -0.92 -0.13
C ASP A 26 29.26 -1.07 0.21
N ILE A 27 28.56 0.04 0.50
CA ILE A 27 27.12 0.02 0.78
C ILE A 27 26.34 -0.47 -0.44
N ARG A 28 26.60 0.06 -1.64
CA ARG A 28 25.94 -0.41 -2.87
C ARG A 28 26.16 -1.91 -3.11
N LYS A 29 27.35 -2.43 -2.81
CA LYS A 29 27.65 -3.86 -2.88
C LYS A 29 26.84 -4.67 -1.87
N ALA A 30 26.71 -4.20 -0.63
CA ALA A 30 25.89 -4.84 0.40
C ALA A 30 24.39 -4.83 0.03
N LEU A 31 23.88 -3.71 -0.50
CA LEU A 31 22.52 -3.63 -1.04
C LEU A 31 22.29 -4.68 -2.14
N LEU A 32 23.20 -4.74 -3.11
CA LEU A 32 23.11 -5.68 -4.23
C LEU A 32 23.15 -7.14 -3.79
N ASN A 33 24.00 -7.47 -2.80
CA ASN A 33 24.07 -8.81 -2.22
C ASN A 33 22.71 -9.25 -1.66
N ARG A 34 22.10 -8.41 -0.81
CA ARG A 34 20.77 -8.71 -0.24
C ARG A 34 19.69 -8.82 -1.32
N LEU A 35 19.59 -7.82 -2.20
CA LEU A 35 18.51 -7.70 -3.18
C LEU A 35 18.55 -8.79 -4.25
N THR A 36 19.73 -9.34 -4.55
CA THR A 36 19.89 -10.41 -5.55
C THR A 36 19.82 -11.81 -4.98
N ASN A 37 20.08 -12.00 -3.67
CA ASN A 37 20.14 -13.32 -3.04
C ASN A 37 19.00 -13.58 -2.04
N TYR A 38 18.20 -12.57 -1.69
CA TYR A 38 17.02 -12.75 -0.86
C TYR A 38 15.75 -12.90 -1.69
N SER A 39 15.03 -14.01 -1.52
CA SER A 39 13.83 -14.34 -2.28
C SER A 39 12.66 -13.37 -2.04
N LYS A 40 12.59 -12.71 -0.88
CA LYS A 40 11.57 -11.70 -0.59
C LYS A 40 11.74 -10.47 -1.51
N GLY A 41 12.98 -10.16 -1.91
CA GLY A 41 13.29 -8.94 -2.66
C GLY A 41 13.43 -7.70 -1.80
N GLY A 42 13.28 -6.54 -2.42
CA GLY A 42 13.24 -5.26 -1.73
C GLY A 42 13.27 -4.05 -2.68
N HIS A 43 13.23 -2.87 -2.09
CA HIS A 43 13.28 -1.61 -2.82
C HIS A 43 14.68 -1.34 -3.37
N VAL A 44 14.84 -1.35 -4.70
CA VAL A 44 16.16 -1.21 -5.35
C VAL A 44 16.45 0.27 -5.62
N GLY A 45 15.70 0.87 -6.53
CA GLY A 45 15.87 2.25 -6.99
C GLY A 45 15.98 3.28 -5.86
N PRO A 46 15.03 3.29 -4.90
CA PRO A 46 15.04 4.23 -3.78
C PRO A 46 16.31 4.14 -2.93
N ASN A 47 16.75 2.93 -2.57
CA ASN A 47 17.92 2.74 -1.69
C ASN A 47 19.24 3.10 -2.37
N PHE A 48 19.41 2.78 -3.66
CA PHE A 48 20.62 3.12 -4.40
C PHE A 48 20.77 4.63 -4.62
N GLY A 49 19.65 5.36 -4.71
CA GLY A 49 19.63 6.81 -4.93
C GLY A 49 19.99 7.66 -3.72
N VAL A 50 19.90 7.12 -2.48
CA VAL A 50 20.10 7.90 -1.25
C VAL A 50 21.34 7.52 -0.45
N VAL A 51 22.25 6.72 -1.02
CA VAL A 51 23.45 6.24 -0.31
C VAL A 51 24.30 7.41 0.20
N GLU A 52 24.63 8.36 -0.65
CA GLU A 52 25.46 9.52 -0.30
C GLU A 52 24.78 10.44 0.72
N ILE A 53 23.49 10.76 0.52
CA ILE A 53 22.67 11.54 1.47
C ILE A 53 22.71 10.88 2.85
N THR A 54 22.51 9.57 2.91
CA THR A 54 22.40 8.86 4.18
C THR A 54 23.74 8.76 4.91
N ILE A 55 24.85 8.58 4.18
CA ILE A 55 26.19 8.65 4.77
C ILE A 55 26.44 10.05 5.32
N ALA A 56 26.18 11.11 4.54
CA ALA A 56 26.41 12.49 4.96
C ALA A 56 25.56 12.86 6.20
N LEU A 57 24.30 12.42 6.24
CA LEU A 57 23.41 12.59 7.40
C LEU A 57 24.02 12.00 8.67
N HIS A 58 24.40 10.72 8.64
CA HIS A 58 24.98 10.07 9.82
C HIS A 58 26.40 10.55 10.15
N TYR A 59 27.11 11.10 9.18
CA TYR A 59 28.42 11.72 9.41
C TYR A 59 28.29 13.05 10.15
N VAL A 60 27.32 13.90 9.78
CA VAL A 60 27.14 15.23 10.37
C VAL A 60 26.31 15.20 11.66
N PHE A 61 25.15 14.54 11.63
CA PHE A 61 24.21 14.49 12.75
C PHE A 61 24.51 13.32 13.70
N ASN A 62 23.97 13.38 14.92
CA ASN A 62 24.24 12.49 16.04
C ASN A 62 23.04 11.59 16.33
N SER A 63 22.67 10.71 15.40
CA SER A 63 21.64 9.70 15.66
C SER A 63 22.09 8.73 16.78
N PRO A 64 21.23 8.36 17.74
CA PRO A 64 19.78 8.61 17.82
C PRO A 64 19.37 9.85 18.64
N ILE A 65 20.33 10.69 19.06
CA ILE A 65 20.02 11.96 19.74
C ILE A 65 19.26 12.86 18.77
N ASP A 66 19.86 13.14 17.63
CA ASP A 66 19.20 13.77 16.49
C ASP A 66 18.21 12.78 15.85
N LYS A 67 17.05 13.28 15.44
CA LYS A 67 15.95 12.47 14.90
C LYS A 67 15.94 12.57 13.39
N ILE A 68 15.98 11.42 12.71
CA ILE A 68 15.91 11.32 11.25
C ILE A 68 14.68 10.49 10.92
N VAL A 69 13.68 11.12 10.31
CA VAL A 69 12.42 10.48 9.90
C VAL A 69 12.44 10.27 8.40
N PHE A 70 12.31 9.02 7.95
CA PHE A 70 12.27 8.66 6.53
C PHE A 70 10.81 8.52 6.07
N ASP A 71 10.40 9.26 5.04
CA ASP A 71 9.07 9.13 4.43
C ASP A 71 8.95 7.83 3.63
N VAL A 72 7.86 7.08 3.78
CA VAL A 72 7.67 5.68 3.32
C VAL A 72 8.69 4.71 3.95
N SER A 73 9.90 5.18 4.26
CA SER A 73 11.06 4.48 4.79
C SER A 73 11.63 3.34 3.95
N HIS A 74 11.05 3.06 2.78
CA HIS A 74 11.56 2.11 1.80
C HIS A 74 12.98 2.40 1.28
N GLN A 75 13.47 3.64 1.46
CA GLN A 75 14.81 4.12 1.14
C GLN A 75 15.77 4.13 2.35
N ALA A 76 15.46 3.36 3.40
CA ALA A 76 16.25 3.34 4.64
C ALA A 76 17.31 2.23 4.73
N TYR A 77 17.55 1.42 3.69
CA TYR A 77 18.57 0.35 3.77
C TYR A 77 19.99 0.90 4.04
N PRO A 78 20.47 1.98 3.39
CA PRO A 78 21.73 2.60 3.78
C PRO A 78 21.75 3.06 5.24
N HIS A 79 20.62 3.57 5.75
CA HIS A 79 20.49 3.98 7.14
C HIS A 79 20.65 2.78 8.08
N LYS A 80 19.97 1.66 7.78
CA LYS A 80 20.06 0.41 8.55
C LYS A 80 21.49 -0.14 8.55
N ILE A 81 22.17 -0.16 7.40
CA ILE A 81 23.57 -0.59 7.28
C ILE A 81 24.48 0.23 8.21
N LEU A 82 24.31 1.56 8.26
CA LEU A 82 25.15 2.47 9.05
C LEU A 82 24.84 2.47 10.57
N THR A 83 23.72 1.86 10.97
CA THR A 83 23.20 1.87 12.34
C THR A 83 23.22 0.47 12.97
N GLY A 84 24.28 -0.29 12.70
CA GLY A 84 24.54 -1.58 13.35
C GLY A 84 23.88 -2.80 12.71
N ARG A 85 23.14 -2.64 11.60
CA ARG A 85 22.41 -3.73 10.94
C ARG A 85 23.03 -4.20 9.63
N LYS A 86 24.29 -3.86 9.35
CA LYS A 86 25.00 -4.23 8.10
C LYS A 86 25.02 -5.73 7.83
N ASP A 87 25.06 -6.55 8.88
CA ASP A 87 25.10 -8.01 8.79
C ASP A 87 23.89 -8.58 8.02
N GLY A 88 22.71 -7.97 8.16
CA GLY A 88 21.51 -8.32 7.40
C GLY A 88 21.56 -7.96 5.92
N PHE A 89 22.67 -7.40 5.45
CA PHE A 89 22.95 -7.13 4.04
C PHE A 89 24.20 -7.87 3.53
N LEU A 90 25.07 -8.32 4.44
CA LEU A 90 26.32 -9.00 4.10
C LEU A 90 26.18 -10.53 4.11
N TYR A 91 25.34 -11.09 4.97
CA TYR A 91 25.25 -12.54 5.20
C TYR A 91 23.83 -13.06 4.95
N GLU A 92 23.71 -14.07 4.08
CA GLU A 92 22.42 -14.59 3.61
C GLU A 92 21.54 -15.14 4.74
N ASP A 93 22.15 -15.80 5.73
CA ASP A 93 21.46 -16.33 6.91
C ASP A 93 20.86 -15.24 7.82
N LYS A 94 21.31 -13.99 7.64
CA LYS A 94 20.88 -12.82 8.42
C LYS A 94 19.96 -11.87 7.65
N PHE A 95 19.66 -12.09 6.37
CA PHE A 95 18.81 -11.18 5.59
C PHE A 95 17.42 -10.93 6.18
N LYS A 96 16.87 -11.93 6.89
CA LYS A 96 15.58 -11.87 7.56
C LYS A 96 15.59 -11.13 8.90
N THR A 97 16.76 -10.76 9.43
CA THR A 97 16.86 -10.08 10.74
C THR A 97 16.67 -8.57 10.64
N VAL A 98 16.40 -8.06 9.43
CA VAL A 98 16.27 -6.65 9.15
C VAL A 98 15.03 -6.49 8.28
N ASN A 99 14.07 -5.69 8.68
CA ASN A 99 12.85 -5.44 7.92
C ASN A 99 13.09 -4.47 6.73
N GLY A 100 12.04 -4.31 5.92
CA GLY A 100 12.03 -3.46 4.72
C GLY A 100 11.96 -1.95 4.97
N TYR A 101 11.54 -1.55 6.17
CA TYR A 101 11.07 -0.20 6.53
C TYR A 101 11.67 0.23 7.87
N THR A 102 11.61 1.49 8.29
CA THR A 102 12.03 1.84 9.66
C THR A 102 11.12 1.17 10.70
N ASP A 103 11.69 0.72 11.81
CA ASP A 103 10.96 0.15 12.94
C ASP A 103 11.65 0.43 14.28
N GLN A 104 10.92 1.14 15.15
CA GLN A 104 11.37 1.50 16.50
C GLN A 104 11.66 0.30 17.42
N ASP A 105 11.03 -0.85 17.16
CA ASP A 105 11.30 -2.07 17.92
C ASP A 105 12.57 -2.79 17.38
N GLU A 106 12.99 -2.48 16.15
CA GLU A 106 14.22 -3.01 15.54
C GLU A 106 15.46 -2.20 15.94
N SER A 107 15.34 -0.87 16.08
CA SER A 107 16.50 -0.01 16.37
C SER A 107 16.12 1.32 17.03
N GLU A 108 16.97 1.79 17.95
CA GLU A 108 16.87 3.13 18.56
C GLU A 108 17.03 4.29 17.55
N HIS A 109 17.54 3.99 16.35
CA HIS A 109 17.72 4.93 15.25
C HIS A 109 16.46 5.11 14.41
N ASP A 110 15.47 4.24 14.57
CA ASP A 110 14.20 4.25 13.85
C ASP A 110 13.11 4.76 14.82
N PHE A 111 12.43 5.86 14.49
CA PHE A 111 11.48 6.48 15.44
C PHE A 111 10.02 6.09 15.20
N PHE A 112 9.71 5.58 14.01
CA PHE A 112 8.36 5.23 13.59
C PHE A 112 8.40 4.05 12.62
N ARG A 113 7.37 3.20 12.70
CA ARG A 113 7.02 2.24 11.63
C ARG A 113 6.29 2.97 10.52
N VAL A 114 6.98 3.23 9.41
CA VAL A 114 6.45 4.00 8.28
C VAL A 114 6.50 3.16 7.02
N GLY A 115 5.41 3.12 6.27
CA GLY A 115 5.34 2.49 4.94
C GLY A 115 4.45 3.32 4.03
N HIS A 116 3.34 3.77 4.58
CA HIS A 116 2.48 4.81 4.04
C HIS A 116 3.23 6.14 3.79
N THR A 117 2.93 6.79 2.67
CA THR A 117 3.59 8.00 2.14
C THR A 117 3.18 9.30 2.86
N SER A 118 4.00 10.34 2.71
CA SER A 118 3.65 11.74 3.02
C SER A 118 3.52 12.08 4.51
N THR A 119 3.96 11.19 5.40
CA THR A 119 3.80 11.32 6.86
C THR A 119 5.00 11.99 7.54
N SER A 120 6.18 11.93 6.92
CA SER A 120 7.45 12.29 7.58
C SER A 120 7.52 13.74 8.04
N VAL A 121 7.01 14.68 7.26
CA VAL A 121 7.04 16.11 7.60
C VAL A 121 6.18 16.37 8.83
N SER A 122 4.95 15.85 8.87
CA SER A 122 4.05 15.98 10.02
C SER A 122 4.56 15.26 11.27
N LEU A 123 5.21 14.11 11.11
CA LEU A 123 5.89 13.43 12.22
C LEU A 123 7.07 14.28 12.74
N ALA A 124 7.84 14.89 11.85
CA ALA A 124 8.97 15.74 12.20
C ALA A 124 8.55 17.07 12.86
N THR A 125 7.47 17.72 12.41
CA THR A 125 6.92 18.90 13.10
C THR A 125 6.48 18.54 14.53
N GLY A 126 5.82 17.40 14.72
CA GLY A 126 5.47 16.88 16.05
C GLY A 126 6.70 16.64 16.94
N LEU A 127 7.76 16.02 16.42
CA LEU A 127 9.02 15.81 17.14
C LEU A 127 9.72 17.13 17.50
N ALA A 128 9.79 18.08 16.57
CA ALA A 128 10.35 19.41 16.81
C ALA A 128 9.59 20.16 17.91
N LYS A 129 8.25 20.15 17.85
CA LYS A 129 7.42 20.74 18.89
C LYS A 129 7.67 20.12 20.26
N ALA A 130 7.77 18.78 20.33
CA ALA A 130 8.04 18.07 21.58
C ALA A 130 9.44 18.33 22.13
N ARG A 131 10.46 18.50 21.27
CA ARG A 131 11.80 18.94 21.68
C ARG A 131 11.76 20.33 22.32
N ASP A 132 11.13 21.29 21.66
CA ASP A 132 11.10 22.68 22.11
C ASP A 132 10.38 22.82 23.47
N LEU A 133 9.27 22.10 23.65
CA LEU A 133 8.55 22.05 24.93
C LEU A 133 9.39 21.48 26.09
N ARG A 134 10.36 20.61 25.79
CA ARG A 134 11.28 20.04 26.78
C ARG A 134 12.54 20.90 26.99
N GLY A 135 12.71 22.00 26.26
CA GLY A 135 13.92 22.81 26.27
C GLY A 135 15.16 22.07 25.73
N ALA A 136 14.94 21.02 24.93
CA ALA A 136 16.00 20.23 24.33
C ALA A 136 16.48 20.86 23.01
N LYS A 137 17.55 20.33 22.41
CA LYS A 137 18.27 20.98 21.29
C LYS A 137 18.71 20.03 20.18
N GLU A 138 18.24 18.79 20.20
CA GLU A 138 18.51 17.85 19.12
C GLU A 138 17.97 18.35 17.77
N ASN A 139 18.67 17.99 16.70
CA ASN A 139 18.23 18.28 15.35
C ASN A 139 17.09 17.34 14.95
N ILE A 140 16.08 17.88 14.27
CA ILE A 140 14.97 17.10 13.72
C ILE A 140 15.02 17.19 12.20
N ILE A 141 15.14 16.04 11.55
CA ILE A 141 15.30 15.92 10.11
C ILE A 141 14.19 15.03 9.54
N ALA A 142 13.50 15.51 8.50
CA ALA A 142 12.61 14.70 7.66
C ALA A 142 13.27 14.47 6.30
N LEU A 143 13.32 13.23 5.81
CA LEU A 143 13.74 12.89 4.44
C LEU A 143 12.51 12.41 3.66
N ILE A 144 12.02 13.25 2.74
CA ILE A 144 10.83 13.02 1.94
C ILE A 144 11.17 12.97 0.45
N GLY A 145 10.63 11.98 -0.27
CA GLY A 145 10.80 11.88 -1.73
C GLY A 145 9.87 12.86 -2.47
N ASP A 146 10.25 13.27 -3.67
CA ASP A 146 9.44 14.13 -4.54
C ASP A 146 8.03 13.58 -4.78
N GLY A 147 7.90 12.27 -4.98
CA GLY A 147 6.60 11.61 -5.11
C GLY A 147 5.69 11.79 -3.89
N SER A 148 6.26 11.65 -2.69
CA SER A 148 5.53 11.81 -1.43
C SER A 148 5.14 13.27 -1.13
N LEU A 149 5.76 14.25 -1.81
CA LEU A 149 5.35 15.65 -1.66
C LEU A 149 3.98 15.95 -2.29
N SER A 150 3.47 15.09 -3.18
CA SER A 150 2.12 15.30 -3.75
C SER A 150 0.99 14.87 -2.83
N GLY A 151 1.26 14.11 -1.76
CA GLY A 151 0.22 13.74 -0.79
C GLY A 151 -0.23 14.93 0.05
N GLY A 152 -1.54 15.03 0.30
CA GLY A 152 -2.14 16.16 1.03
C GLY A 152 -1.48 16.41 2.39
N LEU A 153 -1.22 15.34 3.14
CA LEU A 153 -0.57 15.41 4.45
C LEU A 153 0.84 16.04 4.40
N ALA A 154 1.60 15.86 3.31
CA ALA A 154 2.91 16.50 3.18
C ALA A 154 2.77 18.02 3.02
N TYR A 155 1.79 18.50 2.24
CA TYR A 155 1.48 19.92 2.13
C TYR A 155 1.06 20.52 3.48
N GLU A 156 0.17 19.84 4.20
CA GLU A 156 -0.28 20.26 5.54
C GLU A 156 0.90 20.35 6.52
N GLY A 157 1.78 19.35 6.50
CA GLY A 157 3.01 19.33 7.30
C GLY A 157 3.96 20.47 6.95
N LEU A 158 4.17 20.76 5.66
CA LEU A 158 5.01 21.88 5.20
C LEU A 158 4.42 23.24 5.61
N SER A 159 3.10 23.40 5.47
CA SER A 159 2.38 24.60 5.88
C SER A 159 2.53 24.85 7.38
N ASN A 160 2.36 23.80 8.20
CA ASN A 160 2.56 23.90 9.65
C ASN A 160 4.03 24.13 10.03
N ALA A 161 4.98 23.51 9.30
CA ALA A 161 6.40 23.70 9.51
C ALA A 161 6.78 25.18 9.42
N ALA A 162 6.25 25.92 8.44
CA ALA A 162 6.57 27.33 8.25
C ALA A 162 6.14 28.23 9.43
N GLU A 163 5.10 27.86 10.17
CA GLU A 163 4.59 28.63 11.30
C GLU A 163 5.31 28.32 12.61
N GLN A 164 5.68 27.06 12.86
CA GLN A 164 6.14 26.63 14.19
C GLN A 164 7.49 27.23 14.64
N GLY A 165 8.34 27.65 13.69
CA GLY A 165 9.71 28.09 13.98
C GLY A 165 10.60 26.98 14.56
N GLY A 166 11.77 27.36 15.07
CA GLY A 166 12.72 26.42 15.69
C GLY A 166 13.42 25.51 14.69
N ASN A 167 14.33 24.67 15.19
CA ASN A 167 15.11 23.76 14.36
C ASN A 167 14.22 22.71 13.67
N LEU A 168 14.18 22.70 12.34
CA LEU A 168 13.61 21.62 11.54
C LEU A 168 14.25 21.61 10.15
N ILE A 169 14.80 20.47 9.75
CA ILE A 169 15.45 20.31 8.44
C ILE A 169 14.62 19.34 7.61
N ILE A 170 14.08 19.80 6.48
CA ILE A 170 13.29 18.99 5.57
C ILE A 170 14.11 18.75 4.32
N ILE A 171 14.51 17.51 4.07
CA ILE A 171 15.22 17.11 2.86
C ILE A 171 14.19 16.62 1.85
N ALA A 172 13.99 17.40 0.80
CA ALA A 172 13.25 16.98 -0.39
C ALA A 172 14.20 16.26 -1.34
N ASN A 173 14.17 14.92 -1.32
CA ASN A 173 14.93 14.05 -2.21
C ASN A 173 14.22 13.95 -3.56
N ASP A 174 14.65 14.75 -4.53
CA ASP A 174 14.05 14.85 -5.85
C ASP A 174 14.81 14.01 -6.88
N ASN A 175 14.20 12.91 -7.31
CA ASN A 175 14.72 12.05 -8.37
C ASN A 175 13.81 12.02 -9.61
N ASP A 176 12.84 12.94 -9.67
CA ASP A 176 11.86 13.07 -10.75
C ASP A 176 11.02 11.80 -10.98
N GLN A 177 10.76 11.01 -9.92
CA GLN A 177 10.03 9.73 -10.03
C GLN A 177 9.42 9.24 -8.70
N SER A 178 8.11 8.95 -8.73
CA SER A 178 7.38 8.13 -7.74
C SER A 178 7.64 6.63 -7.98
N ILE A 179 6.60 5.79 -8.11
CA ILE A 179 6.78 4.44 -8.69
C ILE A 179 6.77 4.59 -10.22
N ALA A 180 5.65 5.03 -10.76
CA ALA A 180 5.50 5.48 -12.13
C ALA A 180 5.92 6.95 -12.28
N GLU A 181 5.79 7.50 -13.50
CA GLU A 181 6.03 8.90 -13.76
C GLU A 181 5.21 9.83 -12.83
N ASN A 182 5.76 10.99 -12.51
CA ASN A 182 5.11 11.93 -11.61
C ASN A 182 3.99 12.72 -12.32
N HIS A 183 2.85 12.90 -11.64
CA HIS A 183 1.68 13.62 -12.15
C HIS A 183 1.24 14.75 -11.22
N GLY A 184 1.02 15.96 -11.76
CA GLY A 184 0.51 17.10 -11.00
C GLY A 184 1.33 18.39 -11.20
N GLY A 185 0.79 19.52 -10.75
CA GLY A 185 1.39 20.84 -10.94
C GLY A 185 2.71 21.06 -10.18
N LEU A 186 2.89 20.37 -9.05
CA LEU A 186 4.09 20.46 -8.19
C LEU A 186 5.37 20.10 -8.96
N TYR A 187 5.35 19.01 -9.73
CA TYR A 187 6.53 18.47 -10.38
C TYR A 187 7.09 19.38 -11.48
N LYS A 188 6.23 20.18 -12.12
CA LYS A 188 6.68 21.23 -13.04
C LYS A 188 7.50 22.29 -12.28
N ASN A 189 7.08 22.67 -11.09
CA ASN A 189 7.82 23.62 -10.25
C ASN A 189 9.14 23.03 -9.74
N LEU A 190 9.14 21.77 -9.29
CA LEU A 190 10.38 21.08 -8.90
C LEU A 190 11.37 21.03 -10.06
N ARG A 191 10.90 20.72 -11.27
CA ARG A 191 11.72 20.76 -12.49
C ARG A 191 12.26 22.16 -12.78
N GLU A 192 11.44 23.20 -12.71
CA GLU A 192 11.89 24.59 -12.89
C GLU A 192 12.95 24.98 -11.85
N LEU A 193 12.81 24.53 -10.59
CA LEU A 193 13.82 24.71 -9.55
C LEU A 193 15.12 23.97 -9.90
N ARG A 194 15.06 22.74 -10.41
CA ARG A 194 16.26 22.00 -10.86
C ARG A 194 16.97 22.72 -12.00
N GLU A 195 16.24 23.12 -13.03
CA GLU A 195 16.77 23.79 -14.23
C GLU A 195 17.33 25.20 -13.93
N SER A 196 16.82 25.88 -12.91
CA SER A 196 17.27 27.20 -12.47
C SER A 196 18.30 27.18 -11.34
N ASN A 197 18.77 26.00 -10.92
CA ASN A 197 19.63 25.84 -9.73
C ASN A 197 19.02 26.43 -8.44
N GLY A 198 17.71 26.32 -8.27
CA GLY A 198 16.97 26.78 -7.10
C GLY A 198 16.50 28.23 -7.14
N GLU A 199 16.78 28.95 -8.22
CA GLU A 199 16.51 30.39 -8.38
C GLU A 199 15.16 30.69 -9.04
N ALA A 200 14.31 29.68 -9.26
CA ALA A 200 12.98 29.89 -9.85
C ALA A 200 12.16 30.89 -8.99
N PRO A 201 11.58 31.95 -9.59
CA PRO A 201 10.88 32.99 -8.84
C PRO A 201 9.60 32.48 -8.16
N ASN A 202 9.00 31.44 -8.71
CA ASN A 202 7.81 30.75 -8.20
C ASN A 202 8.19 29.57 -7.27
N ASN A 203 9.25 29.69 -6.47
CA ASN A 203 9.68 28.62 -5.57
C ASN A 203 8.55 28.22 -4.58
N PHE A 204 8.03 27.00 -4.73
CA PHE A 204 6.92 26.47 -3.94
C PHE A 204 7.19 26.53 -2.42
N PHE A 205 8.37 26.10 -1.98
CA PHE A 205 8.74 26.08 -0.57
C PHE A 205 8.83 27.49 0.02
N LYS A 206 9.48 28.43 -0.69
CA LYS A 206 9.55 29.84 -0.25
C LYS A 206 8.17 30.49 -0.22
N SER A 207 7.24 30.08 -1.09
CA SER A 207 5.87 30.61 -1.09
C SER A 207 5.08 30.27 0.18
N LEU A 208 5.45 29.18 0.87
CA LEU A 208 4.93 28.81 2.19
C LEU A 208 5.61 29.55 3.35
N GLY A 209 6.71 30.27 3.10
CA GLY A 209 7.49 30.96 4.14
C GLY A 209 8.68 30.16 4.68
N LEU A 210 9.04 29.03 4.06
CA LEU A 210 10.18 28.21 4.46
C LEU A 210 11.49 28.78 3.92
N ASP A 211 12.57 28.66 4.68
CA ASP A 211 13.92 28.81 4.10
C ASP A 211 14.18 27.67 3.12
N TYR A 212 15.03 27.90 2.12
CA TYR A 212 15.24 26.98 1.02
C TYR A 212 16.68 27.04 0.50
N ARG A 213 17.27 25.85 0.33
CA ARG A 213 18.55 25.67 -0.33
C ARG A 213 18.50 24.49 -1.31
N TYR A 214 19.02 24.73 -2.52
CA TYR A 214 19.12 23.71 -3.55
C TYR A 214 20.52 23.06 -3.56
N VAL A 215 20.57 21.75 -3.77
CA VAL A 215 21.78 20.96 -3.97
C VAL A 215 21.65 20.21 -5.29
N ALA A 216 22.40 20.65 -6.30
CA ALA A 216 22.28 20.15 -7.67
C ALA A 216 22.77 18.70 -7.86
N ASP A 217 23.73 18.28 -7.05
CA ASP A 217 24.29 16.92 -7.08
C ASP A 217 24.18 16.26 -5.69
N GLY A 218 23.12 15.49 -5.49
CA GLY A 218 22.89 14.68 -4.30
C GLY A 218 23.79 13.44 -4.20
N HIS A 219 24.75 13.26 -5.11
CA HIS A 219 25.78 12.23 -5.05
C HIS A 219 27.18 12.79 -4.80
N ASP A 220 27.34 14.10 -4.61
CA ASP A 220 28.57 14.69 -4.09
C ASP A 220 28.54 14.67 -2.55
N ILE A 221 29.12 13.62 -1.99
CA ILE A 221 29.17 13.42 -0.53
C ILE A 221 29.87 14.57 0.21
N ASN A 222 30.86 15.22 -0.39
CA ASN A 222 31.57 16.32 0.26
C ASN A 222 30.68 17.56 0.34
N LYS A 223 29.96 17.84 -0.75
CA LYS A 223 29.00 18.95 -0.78
C LYS A 223 27.83 18.72 0.16
N LEU A 224 27.32 17.49 0.24
CA LEU A 224 26.26 17.13 1.19
C LEU A 224 26.70 17.36 2.64
N ILE A 225 27.92 16.94 3.00
CA ILE A 225 28.47 17.18 4.34
C ILE A 225 28.58 18.68 4.62
N GLU A 226 29.11 19.47 3.68
CA GLU A 226 29.22 20.93 3.82
C GLU A 226 27.86 21.56 4.09
N VAL A 227 26.85 21.25 3.27
CA VAL A 227 25.49 21.80 3.42
C VAL A 227 24.85 21.36 4.73
N PHE A 228 24.99 20.10 5.12
CA PHE A 228 24.45 19.62 6.40
C PHE A 228 25.17 20.24 7.60
N GLU A 229 26.48 20.50 7.53
CA GLU A 229 27.23 21.21 8.56
C GLU A 229 26.78 22.67 8.70
N GLU A 230 26.46 23.34 7.59
CA GLU A 230 25.94 24.72 7.56
C GLU A 230 24.57 24.85 8.23
N VAL A 231 23.68 23.87 8.02
CA VAL A 231 22.31 23.90 8.57
C VAL A 231 22.17 23.16 9.89
N ARG A 232 23.25 22.53 10.37
CA ARG A 232 23.26 21.89 11.69
C ARG A 232 22.97 22.94 12.75
N ASP A 233 22.03 22.64 13.64
CA ASP A 233 21.58 23.53 14.71
C ASP A 233 20.91 24.84 14.22
N ILE A 234 20.39 24.85 12.99
CA ILE A 234 19.57 25.96 12.47
C ILE A 234 18.40 26.28 13.42
N ASP A 235 18.04 27.56 13.55
CA ASP A 235 17.03 28.04 14.51
C ASP A 235 15.64 28.24 13.90
N HIS A 236 15.47 27.88 12.62
CA HIS A 236 14.23 27.96 11.87
C HIS A 236 14.09 26.80 10.87
N PRO A 237 12.88 26.53 10.37
CA PRO A 237 12.63 25.50 9.38
C PRO A 237 13.26 25.80 8.02
N ILE A 238 13.95 24.80 7.44
CA ILE A 238 14.56 24.88 6.11
C ILE A 238 14.23 23.67 5.25
N VAL A 239 14.02 23.90 3.96
CA VAL A 239 13.97 22.84 2.93
C VAL A 239 15.31 22.75 2.21
N LEU A 240 15.95 21.59 2.31
CA LEU A 240 17.06 21.19 1.46
C LEU A 240 16.51 20.40 0.28
N HIS A 241 16.44 21.02 -0.89
CA HIS A 241 16.03 20.37 -2.12
C HIS A 241 17.25 19.76 -2.80
N ILE A 242 17.34 18.43 -2.74
CA ILE A 242 18.51 17.66 -3.20
C ILE A 242 18.11 16.82 -4.40
N HIS A 243 18.79 17.04 -5.53
CA HIS A 243 18.56 16.28 -6.75
C HIS A 243 19.38 14.98 -6.76
N THR A 244 18.72 13.83 -6.94
CA THR A 244 19.35 12.51 -6.99
C THR A 244 18.94 11.72 -8.23
N ILE A 245 19.64 10.62 -8.49
CA ILE A 245 19.33 9.65 -9.53
C ILE A 245 18.79 8.38 -8.88
N LYS A 246 17.53 8.05 -9.17
CA LYS A 246 16.93 6.79 -8.74
C LYS A 246 17.70 5.60 -9.32
N GLY A 247 18.08 4.65 -8.48
CA GLY A 247 18.89 3.50 -8.90
C GLY A 247 20.38 3.79 -9.13
N LYS A 248 20.88 4.95 -8.66
CA LYS A 248 22.29 5.36 -8.86
C LYS A 248 23.29 4.23 -8.65
N GLY A 249 24.11 3.96 -9.66
CA GLY A 249 25.12 2.91 -9.68
C GLY A 249 24.68 1.61 -10.35
N LEU A 250 23.41 1.51 -10.80
CA LEU A 250 22.87 0.39 -11.57
C LEU A 250 22.34 0.90 -12.92
N PRO A 251 23.10 0.75 -14.03
CA PRO A 251 22.73 1.32 -15.32
C PRO A 251 21.32 0.92 -15.82
N TYR A 252 20.87 -0.30 -15.53
CA TYR A 252 19.53 -0.76 -15.88
C TYR A 252 18.41 -0.10 -15.06
N ALA A 253 18.65 0.17 -13.77
CA ALA A 253 17.69 0.84 -12.89
C ALA A 253 17.65 2.36 -13.13
N GLU A 254 18.78 2.97 -13.49
CA GLU A 254 18.83 4.38 -13.88
C GLU A 254 18.07 4.63 -15.19
N LYS A 255 18.15 3.67 -16.13
CA LYS A 255 17.52 3.74 -17.45
C LYS A 255 16.01 3.50 -17.40
N ASP A 256 15.55 2.52 -16.63
CA ASP A 256 14.13 2.17 -16.53
C ASP A 256 13.67 2.10 -15.07
N ARG A 257 13.27 3.24 -14.52
CA ARG A 257 13.16 3.41 -13.06
C ARG A 257 12.00 2.65 -12.41
N GLU A 258 10.89 2.51 -13.12
CA GLU A 258 9.63 1.96 -12.57
C GLU A 258 9.73 0.47 -12.25
N PRO A 259 10.18 -0.43 -13.16
CA PRO A 259 10.35 -1.86 -12.83
C PRO A 259 11.43 -2.11 -11.77
N TRP A 260 12.29 -1.13 -11.53
CA TRP A 260 13.37 -1.19 -10.54
C TRP A 260 13.03 -0.44 -9.25
N HIS A 261 11.78 -0.03 -9.04
CA HIS A 261 11.32 0.47 -7.74
C HIS A 261 11.45 -0.63 -6.66
N TYR A 262 10.91 -1.81 -6.95
CA TYR A 262 11.00 -3.02 -6.13
C TYR A 262 11.36 -4.21 -7.02
N ASN A 263 12.36 -5.01 -6.64
CA ASN A 263 12.75 -6.20 -7.40
C ASN A 263 13.37 -7.27 -6.49
N SER A 264 13.49 -8.50 -7.00
CA SER A 264 14.04 -9.65 -6.27
C SER A 264 14.76 -10.61 -7.22
N ASN A 265 15.74 -11.35 -6.70
CA ASN A 265 16.33 -12.52 -7.38
C ASN A 265 16.74 -12.27 -8.85
N PHE A 266 17.49 -11.20 -9.10
CA PHE A 266 18.00 -10.84 -10.43
C PHE A 266 19.52 -10.98 -10.52
N ASP A 267 20.05 -11.11 -11.74
CA ASP A 267 21.49 -11.10 -11.99
C ASP A 267 22.02 -9.67 -11.77
N PRO A 268 23.02 -9.48 -10.89
CA PRO A 268 23.52 -8.15 -10.54
C PRO A 268 24.12 -7.37 -11.73
N LYS A 269 24.64 -8.06 -12.75
CA LYS A 269 25.29 -7.44 -13.92
C LYS A 269 24.29 -7.09 -15.01
N THR A 270 23.37 -8.00 -15.33
CA THR A 270 22.43 -7.83 -16.45
C THR A 270 21.09 -7.25 -16.03
N GLY A 271 20.71 -7.42 -14.76
CA GLY A 271 19.37 -7.09 -14.26
C GLY A 271 18.31 -8.13 -14.65
N GLU A 272 18.67 -9.21 -15.33
CA GLU A 272 17.71 -10.23 -15.73
C GLU A 272 17.26 -11.08 -14.53
N PRO A 273 15.97 -11.47 -14.44
CA PRO A 273 15.52 -12.39 -13.40
C PRO A 273 16.32 -13.71 -13.43
N LYS A 274 16.83 -14.16 -12.29
CA LYS A 274 17.50 -15.47 -12.15
C LYS A 274 16.53 -16.63 -12.36
N THR A 275 15.26 -16.38 -12.10
CA THR A 275 14.15 -17.30 -12.38
C THR A 275 13.12 -16.57 -13.23
N LYS A 276 12.69 -17.19 -14.33
CA LYS A 276 11.54 -16.71 -15.11
C LYS A 276 10.28 -17.37 -14.55
N PRO A 277 9.45 -16.66 -13.77
CA PRO A 277 8.16 -17.23 -13.38
C PRO A 277 7.33 -17.48 -14.63
N GLU A 278 6.62 -18.61 -14.66
CA GLU A 278 5.63 -18.89 -15.70
C GLU A 278 4.55 -17.78 -15.66
N PRO A 279 4.11 -17.27 -16.82
CA PRO A 279 3.00 -16.32 -16.87
C PRO A 279 1.77 -16.93 -16.20
N LYS A 280 1.24 -16.25 -15.19
CA LYS A 280 -0.03 -16.60 -14.56
C LYS A 280 -1.04 -15.51 -14.87
N GLU A 281 -2.29 -15.93 -15.03
CA GLU A 281 -3.39 -14.98 -15.12
C GLU A 281 -3.50 -14.20 -13.80
N ASP A 282 -3.71 -12.89 -13.91
CA ASP A 282 -3.79 -11.98 -12.80
C ASP A 282 -4.94 -10.97 -12.99
N PHE A 283 -5.56 -10.56 -11.88
CA PHE A 283 -6.69 -9.63 -11.92
C PHE A 283 -6.31 -8.22 -12.41
N GLY A 284 -5.04 -7.82 -12.33
CA GLY A 284 -4.57 -6.56 -12.89
C GLY A 284 -4.69 -6.57 -14.41
N THR A 285 -4.11 -7.58 -15.08
CA THR A 285 -4.24 -7.75 -16.53
C THR A 285 -5.69 -7.90 -16.97
N ILE A 286 -6.48 -8.73 -16.27
CA ILE A 286 -7.92 -8.89 -16.56
C ILE A 286 -8.65 -7.54 -16.51
N THR A 287 -8.35 -6.72 -15.50
CA THR A 287 -8.98 -5.39 -15.32
C THR A 287 -8.54 -4.41 -16.39
N PHE A 288 -7.26 -4.38 -16.72
CA PHE A 288 -6.73 -3.54 -17.80
C PHE A 288 -7.41 -3.85 -19.15
N ASP A 289 -7.48 -5.13 -19.52
CA ASP A 289 -8.07 -5.55 -20.79
C ASP A 289 -9.55 -5.19 -20.86
N PHE A 290 -10.30 -5.44 -19.78
CA PHE A 290 -11.73 -5.09 -19.69
C PHE A 290 -11.95 -3.57 -19.76
N LEU A 291 -11.24 -2.79 -18.96
CA LEU A 291 -11.43 -1.34 -18.91
C LEU A 291 -11.02 -0.67 -20.21
N THR A 292 -9.95 -1.15 -20.86
CA THR A 292 -9.53 -0.63 -22.17
C THR A 292 -10.65 -0.82 -23.20
N ASP A 293 -11.23 -2.01 -23.29
CA ASP A 293 -12.36 -2.30 -24.18
C ASP A 293 -13.61 -1.47 -23.84
N LYS A 294 -13.94 -1.32 -22.54
CA LYS A 294 -15.09 -0.51 -22.10
C LYS A 294 -14.89 0.97 -22.41
N MET A 295 -13.70 1.51 -22.17
CA MET A 295 -13.34 2.91 -22.44
C MET A 295 -13.34 3.22 -23.94
N GLU A 296 -12.96 2.28 -24.81
CA GLU A 296 -13.05 2.46 -26.27
C GLU A 296 -14.51 2.57 -26.74
N LYS A 297 -15.43 1.88 -26.07
CA LYS A 297 -16.86 1.85 -26.41
C LYS A 297 -17.65 3.00 -25.78
N ASP A 298 -17.25 3.46 -24.61
CA ASP A 298 -17.92 4.52 -23.85
C ASP A 298 -16.92 5.61 -23.44
N PRO A 299 -16.94 6.79 -24.09
CA PRO A 299 -16.00 7.88 -23.80
C PRO A 299 -16.22 8.53 -22.43
N THR A 300 -17.32 8.19 -21.72
CA THR A 300 -17.60 8.69 -20.37
C THR A 300 -16.93 7.83 -19.28
N VAL A 301 -16.49 6.62 -19.61
CA VAL A 301 -15.78 5.73 -18.67
C VAL A 301 -14.34 6.19 -18.52
N THR A 302 -13.89 6.32 -17.28
CA THR A 302 -12.51 6.75 -16.98
C THR A 302 -11.87 5.84 -15.95
N PHE A 303 -10.60 5.51 -16.14
CA PHE A 303 -9.81 4.83 -15.13
C PHE A 303 -8.93 5.83 -14.38
N ILE A 304 -9.02 5.82 -13.05
CA ILE A 304 -8.30 6.68 -12.13
C ILE A 304 -7.40 5.80 -11.26
N ASN A 305 -6.18 6.25 -11.00
CA ASN A 305 -5.28 5.62 -10.06
C ASN A 305 -4.47 6.68 -9.28
N ALA A 306 -3.86 6.27 -8.17
CA ALA A 306 -3.05 7.14 -7.31
C ALA A 306 -1.58 6.68 -7.27
N GLY A 307 -0.82 6.96 -8.34
CA GLY A 307 0.64 6.75 -8.38
C GLY A 307 1.14 5.30 -8.40
N VAL A 308 0.25 4.30 -8.47
CA VAL A 308 0.58 2.86 -8.46
C VAL A 308 -0.07 2.06 -9.61
N PRO A 309 -0.01 2.55 -10.88
CA PRO A 309 -0.83 2.02 -11.96
C PRO A 309 -0.55 0.55 -12.31
N MET A 310 0.70 0.09 -12.11
CA MET A 310 1.11 -1.29 -12.35
C MET A 310 0.31 -2.31 -11.52
N GLY A 311 -0.17 -1.93 -10.33
CA GLY A 311 -1.00 -2.79 -9.48
C GLY A 311 -2.35 -3.18 -10.09
N PHE A 312 -2.78 -2.45 -11.12
CA PHE A 312 -4.06 -2.63 -11.81
C PHE A 312 -3.89 -3.07 -13.27
N GLY A 313 -2.69 -3.57 -13.63
CA GLY A 313 -2.35 -4.01 -14.99
C GLY A 313 -2.01 -2.89 -15.96
N PHE A 314 -2.02 -1.62 -15.54
CA PHE A 314 -1.57 -0.47 -16.33
C PHE A 314 -0.05 -0.33 -16.22
N THR A 315 0.71 -1.30 -16.74
CA THR A 315 2.18 -1.23 -16.82
C THR A 315 2.64 -0.13 -17.78
N LYS A 316 3.89 0.33 -17.66
CA LYS A 316 4.44 1.41 -18.50
C LYS A 316 4.21 1.18 -20.00
N ASP A 317 4.55 0.00 -20.49
CA ASP A 317 4.40 -0.37 -21.91
C ASP A 317 2.93 -0.43 -22.37
N ARG A 318 1.99 -0.69 -21.45
CA ARG A 318 0.55 -0.65 -21.71
C ARG A 318 0.03 0.78 -21.70
N ARG A 319 0.46 1.61 -20.74
CA ARG A 319 0.11 3.05 -20.65
C ARG A 319 0.58 3.83 -21.86
N GLU A 320 1.77 3.52 -22.39
CA GLU A 320 2.32 4.11 -23.61
C GLU A 320 1.47 3.80 -24.86
N LYS A 321 0.63 2.75 -24.83
CA LYS A 321 -0.25 2.37 -25.95
C LYS A 321 -1.67 2.96 -25.83
N LEU A 322 -1.97 3.70 -24.75
CA LEU A 322 -3.30 4.30 -24.49
C LEU A 322 -3.54 5.60 -25.27
N ASP A 323 -2.90 5.85 -26.42
CA ASP A 323 -2.94 7.12 -27.13
C ASP A 323 -4.37 7.67 -27.34
N LYS A 324 -5.31 6.80 -27.73
CA LYS A 324 -6.71 7.16 -27.95
C LYS A 324 -7.51 7.34 -26.65
N LEU A 325 -7.06 6.71 -25.58
CA LEU A 325 -7.71 6.67 -24.27
C LEU A 325 -7.04 7.61 -23.24
N ARG A 326 -6.04 8.38 -23.66
CA ARG A 326 -5.23 9.23 -22.75
C ARG A 326 -6.07 10.24 -21.95
N LYS A 327 -7.23 10.67 -22.48
CA LYS A 327 -8.17 11.55 -21.78
C LYS A 327 -9.00 10.85 -20.70
N GLN A 328 -9.17 9.54 -20.83
CA GLN A 328 -9.96 8.70 -19.93
C GLN A 328 -9.07 8.01 -18.88
N TYR A 329 -7.74 7.98 -19.08
CA TYR A 329 -6.77 7.52 -18.10
C TYR A 329 -6.25 8.69 -17.26
N VAL A 330 -6.46 8.63 -15.95
CA VAL A 330 -6.05 9.66 -14.98
C VAL A 330 -5.16 9.06 -13.91
N ASP A 331 -4.02 9.69 -13.69
CA ASP A 331 -3.18 9.46 -12.51
C ASP A 331 -3.12 10.75 -11.72
N VAL A 332 -3.56 10.69 -10.46
CA VAL A 332 -3.61 11.85 -9.57
C VAL A 332 -2.33 12.04 -8.76
N GLY A 333 -1.30 11.21 -8.98
CA GLY A 333 -0.15 11.10 -8.09
C GLY A 333 -0.51 10.39 -6.80
N ILE A 334 0.30 10.56 -5.75
CA ILE A 334 0.08 9.92 -4.44
C ILE A 334 -0.98 10.73 -3.67
N ALA A 335 -2.25 10.62 -4.06
CA ALA A 335 -3.34 11.42 -3.53
C ALA A 335 -4.68 10.65 -3.56
N GLU A 336 -4.79 9.58 -2.78
CA GLU A 336 -5.98 8.73 -2.72
C GLU A 336 -7.23 9.50 -2.25
N GLU A 337 -7.08 10.46 -1.33
CA GLU A 337 -8.17 11.33 -0.88
C GLU A 337 -8.71 12.13 -2.07
N HIS A 338 -7.81 12.73 -2.85
CA HIS A 338 -8.18 13.47 -4.05
C HIS A 338 -8.83 12.55 -5.10
N ALA A 339 -8.28 11.37 -5.38
CA ALA A 339 -8.87 10.41 -6.34
C ALA A 339 -10.33 10.07 -5.98
N THR A 340 -10.60 9.91 -4.68
CA THR A 340 -11.93 9.55 -4.16
C THR A 340 -12.93 10.69 -4.36
N THR A 341 -12.61 11.90 -3.90
CA THR A 341 -13.46 13.09 -4.10
C THR A 341 -13.59 13.47 -5.57
N PHE A 342 -12.49 13.38 -6.33
CA PHE A 342 -12.45 13.64 -7.77
C PHE A 342 -13.40 12.72 -8.53
N SER A 343 -13.42 11.43 -8.18
CA SER A 343 -14.38 10.46 -8.74
C SER A 343 -15.83 10.88 -8.44
N SER A 344 -16.15 11.31 -7.22
CA SER A 344 -17.50 11.82 -6.90
C SER A 344 -17.90 13.02 -7.77
N GLY A 345 -16.99 13.98 -7.96
CA GLY A 345 -17.21 15.13 -8.83
C GLY A 345 -17.43 14.75 -10.30
N MET A 346 -16.64 13.80 -10.81
CA MET A 346 -16.81 13.25 -12.17
C MET A 346 -18.17 12.59 -12.36
N ALA A 347 -18.57 11.72 -11.42
CA ALA A 347 -19.85 11.01 -11.46
C ALA A 347 -21.03 11.99 -11.46
N THR A 348 -20.96 13.03 -10.62
CA THR A 348 -22.00 14.07 -10.53
C THR A 348 -22.15 14.86 -11.83
N ASN A 349 -21.10 14.92 -12.65
CA ASN A 349 -21.11 15.58 -13.96
C ASN A 349 -21.28 14.60 -15.13
N GLY A 350 -21.81 13.41 -14.88
CA GLY A 350 -22.22 12.45 -15.92
C GLY A 350 -21.10 11.60 -16.52
N ALA A 351 -19.91 11.58 -15.92
CA ALA A 351 -18.88 10.60 -16.23
C ALA A 351 -19.07 9.30 -15.42
N LYS A 352 -18.40 8.22 -15.81
CA LYS A 352 -18.40 6.90 -15.14
C LYS A 352 -17.00 6.58 -14.61
N PRO A 353 -16.60 7.13 -13.45
CA PRO A 353 -15.26 6.97 -12.92
C PRO A 353 -15.07 5.59 -12.27
N VAL A 354 -13.97 4.92 -12.65
CA VAL A 354 -13.47 3.69 -12.06
C VAL A 354 -12.14 3.99 -11.37
N PHE A 355 -12.12 3.98 -10.05
CA PHE A 355 -10.91 4.21 -9.26
C PHE A 355 -10.29 2.87 -8.82
N GLY A 356 -9.07 2.59 -9.27
CA GLY A 356 -8.26 1.46 -8.77
C GLY A 356 -7.44 1.88 -7.55
N VAL A 357 -7.59 1.15 -6.43
CA VAL A 357 -6.85 1.41 -5.20
C VAL A 357 -6.42 0.11 -4.51
N ILE A 358 -5.23 0.11 -3.91
CA ILE A 358 -4.79 -1.00 -3.06
C ILE A 358 -5.43 -0.83 -1.68
N SER A 359 -5.95 -1.91 -1.11
CA SER A 359 -6.75 -1.93 0.11
C SER A 359 -6.11 -1.23 1.30
N THR A 360 -4.78 -1.31 1.46
CA THR A 360 -4.11 -0.59 2.55
C THR A 360 -4.19 0.93 2.39
N PHE A 361 -4.21 1.46 1.16
CA PHE A 361 -4.25 2.90 0.90
C PHE A 361 -5.66 3.50 0.97
N ILE A 362 -6.71 2.66 0.84
CA ILE A 362 -8.09 3.12 1.03
C ILE A 362 -8.36 3.62 2.46
N GLN A 363 -7.51 3.24 3.42
CA GLN A 363 -7.57 3.69 4.81
C GLN A 363 -7.47 5.23 4.92
N ARG A 364 -6.82 5.89 3.96
CA ARG A 364 -6.68 7.35 3.90
C ARG A 364 -7.95 8.05 3.47
N THR A 365 -8.84 7.35 2.77
CA THR A 365 -9.97 7.95 2.07
C THR A 365 -11.28 7.81 2.84
N TYR A 366 -11.24 7.36 4.09
CA TYR A 366 -12.42 7.05 4.88
C TYR A 366 -13.43 8.22 4.90
N ASP A 367 -12.94 9.44 5.14
CA ASP A 367 -13.77 10.64 5.16
C ASP A 367 -14.37 10.92 3.78
N GLN A 368 -13.58 10.82 2.70
CA GLN A 368 -14.06 11.07 1.33
C GLN A 368 -15.07 10.00 0.86
N ILE A 369 -14.90 8.73 1.26
CA ILE A 369 -15.88 7.68 0.99
C ILE A 369 -17.19 7.99 1.71
N SER A 370 -17.11 8.33 3.00
CA SER A 370 -18.31 8.60 3.81
C SER A 370 -19.01 9.89 3.36
N HIS A 371 -18.27 10.98 3.21
CA HIS A 371 -18.81 12.32 3.00
C HIS A 371 -19.07 12.60 1.53
N ASP A 372 -18.07 12.42 0.67
CA ASP A 372 -18.16 12.88 -0.72
C ASP A 372 -18.85 11.87 -1.63
N ILE A 373 -18.71 10.57 -1.34
CA ILE A 373 -19.36 9.50 -2.11
C ILE A 373 -20.70 9.10 -1.49
N ALA A 374 -20.71 8.60 -0.25
CA ALA A 374 -21.85 7.90 0.32
C ALA A 374 -23.04 8.81 0.65
N ILE A 375 -22.82 10.00 1.25
CA ILE A 375 -23.90 10.96 1.51
C ILE A 375 -24.55 11.42 0.20
N ASN A 376 -23.73 11.68 -0.83
CA ASN A 376 -24.21 12.15 -2.13
C ASN A 376 -24.76 11.03 -3.04
N LYS A 377 -24.61 9.76 -2.64
CA LYS A 377 -24.91 8.59 -3.47
C LYS A 377 -24.27 8.68 -4.86
N ALA A 378 -23.06 9.23 -4.92
CA ALA A 378 -22.37 9.43 -6.20
C ALA A 378 -22.11 8.06 -6.86
N PRO A 379 -22.52 7.81 -8.12
CA PRO A 379 -22.38 6.50 -8.76
C PRO A 379 -20.94 6.26 -9.25
N THR A 380 -20.01 6.17 -8.30
CA THR A 380 -18.60 5.87 -8.55
C THR A 380 -18.37 4.36 -8.47
N VAL A 381 -17.40 3.84 -9.23
CA VAL A 381 -16.90 2.47 -9.07
C VAL A 381 -15.51 2.51 -8.46
N THR A 382 -15.30 1.80 -7.34
CA THR A 382 -13.97 1.64 -6.72
C THR A 382 -13.55 0.18 -6.71
N LEU A 383 -12.41 -0.12 -7.29
CA LEU A 383 -11.80 -1.45 -7.31
C LEU A 383 -10.77 -1.56 -6.18
N VAL A 384 -11.08 -2.39 -5.18
CA VAL A 384 -10.24 -2.59 -4.00
C VAL A 384 -9.36 -3.83 -4.23
N PHE A 385 -8.12 -3.60 -4.64
CA PHE A 385 -7.11 -4.64 -4.88
C PHE A 385 -6.32 -4.97 -3.62
N GLY A 386 -5.78 -6.19 -3.52
CA GLY A 386 -4.89 -6.58 -2.42
C GLY A 386 -5.56 -6.68 -1.04
N GLY A 387 -6.89 -6.59 -0.98
CA GLY A 387 -7.68 -6.86 0.22
C GLY A 387 -7.80 -8.37 0.45
N THR A 388 -6.71 -9.05 0.77
CA THR A 388 -6.70 -10.50 1.00
C THR A 388 -5.73 -10.85 2.13
N LEU A 389 -6.06 -11.92 2.87
CA LEU A 389 -5.17 -12.50 3.90
C LEU A 389 -3.91 -13.16 3.31
N LYS A 390 -3.84 -13.33 1.98
CA LYS A 390 -2.65 -13.82 1.26
C LYS A 390 -1.90 -12.69 0.54
N GLY A 391 -2.17 -11.44 0.90
CA GLY A 391 -1.62 -10.25 0.27
C GLY A 391 -0.26 -9.82 0.83
N MET A 392 0.00 -8.52 0.81
CA MET A 392 1.15 -7.92 1.47
C MET A 392 1.10 -8.21 2.97
N ASN A 393 2.24 -8.59 3.56
CA ASN A 393 2.33 -9.03 4.94
C ASN A 393 3.25 -8.16 5.81
N ASP A 394 3.81 -7.07 5.28
CA ASP A 394 4.47 -6.06 6.10
C ASP A 394 3.41 -5.28 6.90
N VAL A 395 3.70 -4.97 8.17
CA VAL A 395 2.73 -4.38 9.10
C VAL A 395 2.08 -3.08 8.61
N THR A 396 2.80 -2.31 7.79
CA THR A 396 2.35 -1.04 7.23
C THR A 396 1.47 -1.18 5.99
N HIS A 397 1.38 -2.38 5.40
CA HIS A 397 0.70 -2.65 4.13
C HIS A 397 -0.38 -3.73 4.24
N LEU A 398 -0.75 -4.13 5.45
CA LEU A 398 -1.83 -5.08 5.68
C LEU A 398 -3.14 -4.55 5.07
N GLY A 399 -3.67 -5.31 4.11
CA GLY A 399 -4.84 -4.93 3.31
C GLY A 399 -6.17 -5.52 3.78
N TYR A 400 -6.21 -6.25 4.90
CA TYR A 400 -7.40 -7.04 5.28
C TYR A 400 -8.39 -6.30 6.19
N PHE A 401 -8.29 -4.97 6.26
CA PHE A 401 -9.16 -4.10 7.07
C PHE A 401 -10.25 -3.38 6.26
N ASP A 402 -10.29 -3.56 4.95
CA ASP A 402 -11.26 -2.95 4.04
C ASP A 402 -12.71 -3.34 4.35
N ILE A 403 -12.97 -4.62 4.65
CA ILE A 403 -14.32 -5.12 4.95
C ILE A 403 -14.96 -4.33 6.11
N PRO A 404 -14.41 -4.31 7.34
CA PRO A 404 -15.04 -3.58 8.45
C PRO A 404 -15.06 -2.07 8.22
N MET A 405 -14.12 -1.52 7.44
CA MET A 405 -14.06 -0.09 7.19
C MET A 405 -15.14 0.39 6.21
N ILE A 406 -15.25 -0.27 5.05
CA ILE A 406 -16.11 0.19 3.94
C ILE A 406 -17.54 -0.30 4.13
N SER A 407 -17.73 -1.57 4.52
CA SER A 407 -19.06 -2.21 4.52
C SER A 407 -20.02 -1.62 5.55
N ASN A 408 -19.52 -0.83 6.49
CA ASN A 408 -20.31 -0.17 7.54
C ASN A 408 -20.69 1.27 7.19
N ILE A 409 -20.23 1.81 6.06
CA ILE A 409 -20.63 3.12 5.57
C ILE A 409 -22.00 2.99 4.87
N PRO A 410 -23.03 3.78 5.25
CA PRO A 410 -24.34 3.74 4.60
C PRO A 410 -24.29 4.02 3.10
N ASN A 411 -25.32 3.59 2.36
CA ASN A 411 -25.46 3.81 0.91
C ASN A 411 -24.38 3.19 0.01
N ILE A 412 -23.36 2.53 0.55
CA ILE A 412 -22.34 1.82 -0.24
C ILE A 412 -22.82 0.42 -0.62
N VAL A 413 -22.70 0.08 -1.90
CA VAL A 413 -22.82 -1.30 -2.39
C VAL A 413 -21.42 -1.88 -2.50
N TYR A 414 -21.06 -2.80 -1.62
CA TYR A 414 -19.73 -3.43 -1.65
C TYR A 414 -19.84 -4.88 -2.10
N LEU A 415 -19.29 -5.20 -3.27
CA LEU A 415 -19.40 -6.51 -3.93
C LEU A 415 -18.16 -7.40 -3.66
N ALA A 416 -18.38 -8.70 -3.60
CA ALA A 416 -17.36 -9.72 -3.38
C ALA A 416 -17.48 -10.86 -4.41
N PRO A 417 -16.93 -10.67 -5.63
CA PRO A 417 -16.91 -11.73 -6.63
C PRO A 417 -16.08 -12.94 -6.17
N THR A 418 -16.48 -14.13 -6.61
CA THR A 418 -15.84 -15.41 -6.30
C THR A 418 -14.96 -15.93 -7.44
N THR A 419 -15.21 -15.47 -8.68
CA THR A 419 -14.48 -15.88 -9.89
C THR A 419 -14.21 -14.68 -10.81
N LYS A 420 -13.35 -14.89 -11.83
CA LYS A 420 -13.11 -13.91 -12.90
C LYS A 420 -14.39 -13.48 -13.60
N GLU A 421 -15.22 -14.43 -14.00
CA GLU A 421 -16.42 -14.15 -14.78
C GLU A 421 -17.41 -13.34 -13.96
N GLU A 422 -17.58 -13.67 -12.67
CA GLU A 422 -18.43 -12.91 -11.75
C GLU A 422 -17.86 -11.51 -11.51
N TYR A 423 -16.54 -11.37 -11.34
CA TYR A 423 -15.87 -10.07 -11.23
C TYR A 423 -16.14 -9.16 -12.43
N LEU A 424 -15.95 -9.67 -13.65
CA LEU A 424 -16.19 -8.91 -14.88
C LEU A 424 -17.66 -8.53 -15.04
N ALA A 425 -18.60 -9.42 -14.68
CA ALA A 425 -20.03 -9.13 -14.73
C ALA A 425 -20.44 -8.07 -13.69
N MET A 426 -19.91 -8.15 -12.47
CA MET A 426 -20.13 -7.15 -11.42
C MET A 426 -19.53 -5.79 -11.82
N LEU A 427 -18.34 -5.77 -12.41
CA LEU A 427 -17.69 -4.54 -12.88
C LEU A 427 -18.48 -3.88 -14.02
N ASP A 428 -18.92 -4.67 -15.01
CA ASP A 428 -19.72 -4.16 -16.13
C ASP A 428 -21.04 -3.54 -15.64
N TRP A 429 -21.75 -4.24 -14.76
CA TRP A 429 -22.97 -3.73 -14.12
C TRP A 429 -22.71 -2.46 -13.30
N ALA A 430 -21.64 -2.45 -12.51
CA ALA A 430 -21.30 -1.33 -11.63
C ALA A 430 -21.01 -0.04 -12.42
N ILE A 431 -20.38 -0.17 -13.58
CA ILE A 431 -20.06 0.95 -14.48
C ILE A 431 -21.31 1.47 -15.19
N ASP A 432 -22.28 0.62 -15.53
CA ASP A 432 -23.44 1.01 -16.32
C ASP A 432 -24.62 1.55 -15.49
N GLN A 433 -24.70 1.20 -14.21
CA GLN A 433 -25.70 1.76 -13.29
C GLN A 433 -25.30 3.17 -12.80
N ASN A 434 -26.29 4.00 -12.46
CA ASN A 434 -26.10 5.38 -12.01
C ASN A 434 -26.80 5.68 -10.67
N GLU A 435 -27.11 4.65 -9.88
CA GLU A 435 -27.94 4.78 -8.67
C GLU A 435 -27.13 4.74 -7.38
N ASN A 436 -26.08 3.93 -7.34
CA ASN A 436 -25.35 3.64 -6.10
C ASN A 436 -23.83 3.75 -6.31
N PRO A 437 -23.08 4.21 -5.30
CA PRO A 437 -21.64 3.98 -5.25
C PRO A 437 -21.35 2.49 -5.06
N VAL A 438 -20.52 1.94 -5.95
CA VAL A 438 -20.15 0.53 -5.94
C VAL A 438 -18.67 0.37 -5.64
N PHE A 439 -18.37 -0.45 -4.65
CA PHE A 439 -17.03 -0.93 -4.35
C PHE A 439 -16.98 -2.41 -4.76
N ILE A 440 -15.84 -2.87 -5.28
CA ILE A 440 -15.63 -4.28 -5.63
C ILE A 440 -14.35 -4.73 -4.94
N LYS A 441 -14.47 -5.72 -4.06
CA LYS A 441 -13.31 -6.40 -3.45
C LYS A 441 -12.75 -7.35 -4.50
N VAL A 442 -11.73 -6.90 -5.21
CA VAL A 442 -11.13 -7.69 -6.27
C VAL A 442 -10.50 -8.94 -5.64
N PRO A 443 -10.78 -10.16 -6.15
CA PRO A 443 -10.28 -11.38 -5.52
C PRO A 443 -8.74 -11.39 -5.52
N GLY A 444 -8.16 -11.88 -4.44
CA GLY A 444 -6.73 -12.14 -4.32
C GLY A 444 -6.37 -13.58 -4.70
N GLY A 445 -5.07 -13.86 -4.72
CA GLY A 445 -4.53 -15.18 -5.00
C GLY A 445 -4.67 -15.60 -6.47
N ALA A 446 -4.74 -16.92 -6.70
CA ALA A 446 -4.86 -17.49 -8.04
C ALA A 446 -6.28 -17.28 -8.60
N VAL A 447 -6.35 -16.83 -9.86
CA VAL A 447 -7.62 -16.60 -10.57
C VAL A 447 -8.45 -17.88 -10.60
N GLN A 448 -9.69 -17.77 -10.12
CA GLN A 448 -10.69 -18.84 -10.18
C GLN A 448 -11.65 -18.56 -11.34
N HIS A 449 -12.11 -19.63 -12.00
CA HIS A 449 -13.09 -19.56 -13.08
C HIS A 449 -14.41 -20.20 -12.67
N SER A 450 -15.50 -19.62 -13.15
CA SER A 450 -16.84 -20.19 -12.98
C SER A 450 -17.03 -21.41 -13.89
N GLU A 451 -17.62 -22.47 -13.33
CA GLU A 451 -18.05 -23.65 -14.10
C GLU A 451 -19.42 -23.44 -14.79
N THR A 452 -20.14 -22.37 -14.42
CA THR A 452 -21.49 -22.04 -14.91
C THR A 452 -21.60 -20.59 -15.34
N ASP A 453 -22.66 -20.25 -16.07
CA ASP A 453 -22.99 -18.86 -16.36
C ASP A 453 -23.17 -18.02 -15.07
N VAL A 454 -22.66 -16.80 -15.10
CA VAL A 454 -22.77 -15.83 -14.00
C VAL A 454 -23.92 -14.86 -14.26
N ASP A 455 -24.49 -14.34 -13.18
CA ASP A 455 -25.52 -13.30 -13.27
C ASP A 455 -24.89 -12.00 -13.81
N LYS A 456 -25.68 -11.22 -14.55
CA LYS A 456 -25.23 -9.95 -15.16
C LYS A 456 -25.90 -8.72 -14.57
N ASP A 457 -26.96 -8.92 -13.78
CA ASP A 457 -27.70 -7.85 -13.14
C ASP A 457 -27.66 -8.05 -11.62
N TYR A 458 -27.15 -7.03 -10.93
CA TYR A 458 -27.01 -6.98 -9.48
C TYR A 458 -27.89 -5.87 -8.86
N SER A 459 -28.88 -5.37 -9.61
CA SER A 459 -29.82 -4.33 -9.16
C SER A 459 -30.70 -4.76 -7.97
N ASN A 460 -30.96 -6.07 -7.83
CA ASN A 460 -31.56 -6.62 -6.61
C ASN A 460 -30.50 -6.69 -5.50
N LEU A 461 -30.26 -5.54 -4.88
CA LEU A 461 -29.23 -5.36 -3.87
C LEU A 461 -29.39 -6.34 -2.71
N ASN A 462 -28.26 -6.79 -2.17
CA ASN A 462 -28.15 -7.67 -1.01
C ASN A 462 -28.69 -9.09 -1.20
N GLY A 463 -29.17 -9.46 -2.39
CA GLY A 463 -29.62 -10.83 -2.64
C GLY A 463 -28.45 -11.81 -2.64
N TYR A 464 -28.56 -12.90 -1.89
CA TYR A 464 -27.55 -13.96 -1.84
C TYR A 464 -27.86 -15.06 -2.87
N LYS A 465 -26.84 -15.82 -3.27
CA LYS A 465 -27.00 -16.96 -4.18
C LYS A 465 -26.72 -18.27 -3.45
N VAL A 466 -27.77 -19.06 -3.23
CA VAL A 466 -27.63 -20.45 -2.74
C VAL A 466 -27.13 -21.30 -3.90
N VAL A 467 -25.86 -21.70 -3.85
CA VAL A 467 -25.21 -22.48 -4.91
C VAL A 467 -25.54 -23.96 -4.74
N GLU A 468 -25.55 -24.45 -3.50
CA GLU A 468 -25.95 -25.81 -3.18
C GLU A 468 -26.83 -25.84 -1.94
N LYS A 469 -27.94 -26.58 -2.02
CA LYS A 469 -28.87 -26.76 -0.89
C LYS A 469 -28.44 -27.92 -0.01
N GLY A 470 -28.47 -27.69 1.30
CA GLY A 470 -28.23 -28.69 2.35
C GLY A 470 -29.12 -28.41 3.56
N LYS A 471 -28.70 -28.87 4.74
CA LYS A 471 -29.42 -28.71 6.01
C LYS A 471 -28.45 -28.65 7.19
N ASP A 472 -28.97 -28.31 8.38
CA ASP A 472 -28.26 -28.22 9.66
C ASP A 472 -27.19 -27.11 9.72
N VAL A 473 -26.34 -26.99 8.70
CA VAL A 473 -25.25 -26.01 8.58
C VAL A 473 -25.37 -25.24 7.26
N ALA A 474 -25.24 -23.92 7.32
CA ALA A 474 -25.10 -23.08 6.14
C ALA A 474 -23.71 -22.43 6.15
N ILE A 475 -22.94 -22.61 5.08
CA ILE A 475 -21.62 -21.99 4.88
C ILE A 475 -21.81 -20.83 3.90
N VAL A 476 -21.51 -19.62 4.37
CA VAL A 476 -21.56 -18.38 3.60
C VAL A 476 -20.12 -17.95 3.33
N GLY A 477 -19.61 -18.28 2.14
CA GLY A 477 -18.23 -17.99 1.75
C GLY A 477 -18.13 -16.68 0.97
N LEU A 478 -17.55 -15.65 1.57
CA LEU A 478 -17.47 -14.32 0.99
C LEU A 478 -16.28 -14.19 0.02
N GLY A 479 -16.56 -13.83 -1.23
CA GLY A 479 -15.55 -13.56 -2.26
C GLY A 479 -14.58 -14.72 -2.45
N GLU A 480 -13.28 -14.47 -2.42
CA GLU A 480 -12.25 -15.51 -2.60
C GLU A 480 -12.34 -16.68 -1.59
N PHE A 481 -12.94 -16.49 -0.41
CA PHE A 481 -13.14 -17.57 0.57
C PHE A 481 -14.33 -18.49 0.24
N PHE A 482 -15.05 -18.23 -0.85
CA PHE A 482 -16.05 -19.16 -1.37
C PHE A 482 -15.44 -20.53 -1.73
N ALA A 483 -14.23 -20.54 -2.32
CA ALA A 483 -13.52 -21.78 -2.64
C ALA A 483 -13.17 -22.59 -1.37
N LEU A 484 -12.70 -21.91 -0.31
CA LEU A 484 -12.48 -22.53 1.00
C LEU A 484 -13.79 -23.08 1.58
N GLY A 485 -14.91 -22.39 1.39
CA GLY A 485 -16.24 -22.87 1.79
C GLY A 485 -16.66 -24.17 1.10
N LYS A 486 -16.33 -24.34 -0.18
CA LYS A 486 -16.53 -25.60 -0.91
C LYS A 486 -15.71 -26.73 -0.29
N GLU A 487 -14.42 -26.50 -0.02
CA GLU A 487 -13.55 -27.49 0.61
C GLU A 487 -14.01 -27.87 2.03
N VAL A 488 -14.44 -26.90 2.83
CA VAL A 488 -14.99 -27.14 4.17
C VAL A 488 -16.28 -27.96 4.09
N LYS A 489 -17.18 -27.65 3.16
CA LYS A 489 -18.41 -28.41 2.93
C LYS A 489 -18.11 -29.88 2.61
N GLU A 490 -17.22 -30.13 1.64
CA GLU A 490 -16.85 -31.48 1.21
C GLU A 490 -16.29 -32.29 2.38
N LEU A 491 -15.36 -31.70 3.13
CA LEU A 491 -14.73 -32.35 4.28
C LEU A 491 -15.72 -32.59 5.43
N LEU A 492 -16.66 -31.66 5.66
CA LEU A 492 -17.71 -31.81 6.66
C LEU A 492 -18.67 -32.97 6.32
N LYS A 493 -19.02 -33.11 5.04
CA LYS A 493 -19.83 -34.23 4.54
C LYS A 493 -19.10 -35.56 4.70
N GLU A 494 -17.81 -35.60 4.38
CA GLU A 494 -16.97 -36.79 4.56
C GLU A 494 -16.87 -37.22 6.03
N LYS A 495 -16.57 -36.28 6.94
CA LYS A 495 -16.28 -36.60 8.35
C LYS A 495 -17.51 -36.81 9.22
N ALA A 496 -18.62 -36.15 8.91
CA ALA A 496 -19.79 -36.12 9.80
C ALA A 496 -21.12 -36.43 9.08
N GLY A 497 -21.12 -36.65 7.77
CA GLY A 497 -22.35 -36.89 6.99
C GLY A 497 -23.27 -35.68 6.92
N ILE A 498 -22.79 -34.48 7.28
CA ILE A 498 -23.56 -33.24 7.24
C ILE A 498 -23.43 -32.64 5.85
N ASP A 499 -24.53 -32.61 5.10
CA ASP A 499 -24.60 -31.93 3.80
C ASP A 499 -25.00 -30.46 4.02
N ALA A 500 -24.01 -29.58 4.10
CA ALA A 500 -24.22 -28.16 4.37
C ALA A 500 -24.76 -27.40 3.15
N THR A 501 -25.58 -26.38 3.38
CA THR A 501 -25.90 -25.38 2.35
C THR A 501 -24.66 -24.54 2.05
N LEU A 502 -24.36 -24.28 0.78
CA LEU A 502 -23.27 -23.39 0.36
C LEU A 502 -23.85 -22.14 -0.32
N ILE A 503 -23.43 -20.97 0.15
CA ILE A 503 -23.98 -19.67 -0.22
C ILE A 503 -22.86 -18.75 -0.67
N ASN A 504 -23.00 -18.16 -1.86
CA ASN A 504 -22.25 -16.99 -2.30
C ASN A 504 -23.06 -15.75 -1.91
N PRO A 505 -22.61 -14.94 -0.94
CA PRO A 505 -23.36 -13.77 -0.49
C PRO A 505 -23.37 -12.63 -1.51
N ARG A 506 -22.37 -12.54 -2.41
CA ARG A 506 -22.17 -11.48 -3.42
C ARG A 506 -21.98 -10.05 -2.88
N PHE A 507 -22.67 -9.68 -1.81
CA PHE A 507 -22.69 -8.36 -1.19
C PHE A 507 -22.11 -8.40 0.23
N ILE A 508 -21.12 -7.55 0.49
CA ILE A 508 -20.46 -7.37 1.78
C ILE A 508 -21.26 -6.39 2.66
N SER A 509 -21.80 -5.32 2.08
CA SER A 509 -22.39 -4.20 2.84
C SER A 509 -23.80 -4.47 3.40
N GLY A 510 -24.59 -5.35 2.76
CA GLY A 510 -25.95 -5.66 3.20
C GLY A 510 -26.27 -7.15 3.34
N LEU A 511 -27.44 -7.42 3.91
CA LEU A 511 -27.91 -8.76 4.27
C LEU A 511 -29.12 -9.18 3.43
N ASP A 512 -29.15 -10.43 2.98
CA ASP A 512 -30.35 -11.06 2.44
C ASP A 512 -31.25 -11.52 3.60
N GLU A 513 -31.99 -10.59 4.20
CA GLU A 513 -32.84 -10.91 5.36
C GLU A 513 -33.89 -12.00 5.06
N ASN A 514 -34.35 -12.10 3.81
CA ASN A 514 -35.30 -13.13 3.42
C ASN A 514 -34.65 -14.52 3.48
N LEU A 515 -33.51 -14.70 2.81
CA LEU A 515 -32.78 -15.96 2.86
C LEU A 515 -32.35 -16.29 4.30
N LEU A 516 -31.85 -15.31 5.07
CA LEU A 516 -31.45 -15.54 6.45
C LEU A 516 -32.65 -15.94 7.34
N ASN A 517 -33.85 -15.43 7.08
CA ASN A 517 -35.06 -15.92 7.75
C ASN A 517 -35.45 -17.35 7.33
N GLU A 518 -35.28 -17.71 6.05
CA GLU A 518 -35.52 -19.07 5.56
C GLU A 518 -34.60 -20.10 6.22
N LEU A 519 -33.31 -19.75 6.40
CA LEU A 519 -32.33 -20.64 7.04
C LEU A 519 -32.71 -21.01 8.48
N LYS A 520 -33.45 -20.15 9.21
CA LYS A 520 -33.94 -20.45 10.57
C LYS A 520 -34.77 -21.74 10.65
N GLN A 521 -35.38 -22.17 9.54
CA GLN A 521 -36.28 -23.32 9.53
C GLN A 521 -35.54 -24.65 9.60
N ASN A 522 -34.37 -24.75 8.96
CA ASN A 522 -33.67 -26.03 8.73
C ASN A 522 -32.17 -26.00 9.09
N HIS A 523 -31.67 -24.87 9.60
CA HIS A 523 -30.26 -24.69 9.94
C HIS A 523 -30.11 -24.26 11.39
N LYS A 524 -29.17 -24.92 12.09
CA LYS A 524 -28.83 -24.65 13.49
C LYS A 524 -27.60 -23.75 13.62
N LEU A 525 -26.75 -23.77 12.59
CA LEU A 525 -25.49 -23.04 12.55
C LEU A 525 -25.32 -22.37 11.17
N VAL A 526 -24.98 -21.09 11.20
CA VAL A 526 -24.46 -20.36 10.03
C VAL A 526 -22.97 -20.11 10.24
N VAL A 527 -22.16 -20.48 9.27
CA VAL A 527 -20.71 -20.30 9.26
C VAL A 527 -20.39 -19.26 8.21
N THR A 528 -19.73 -18.17 8.59
CA THR A 528 -19.31 -17.14 7.63
C THR A 528 -17.81 -17.23 7.43
N LEU A 529 -17.35 -17.22 6.18
CA LEU A 529 -15.93 -17.21 5.85
C LEU A 529 -15.59 -15.92 5.12
N GLU A 530 -14.68 -15.12 5.67
CA GLU A 530 -14.23 -13.87 5.04
C GLU A 530 -12.71 -13.74 5.03
N SER A 531 -12.15 -13.32 3.88
CA SER A 531 -10.74 -12.93 3.77
C SER A 531 -10.56 -11.49 4.23
N GLY A 532 -10.61 -11.32 5.55
CA GLY A 532 -10.60 -10.03 6.22
C GLY A 532 -10.58 -10.18 7.73
N GLN A 533 -10.43 -9.07 8.43
CA GLN A 533 -10.67 -8.99 9.87
C GLN A 533 -12.14 -9.33 10.17
N LYS A 534 -12.38 -10.32 11.04
CA LYS A 534 -13.75 -10.73 11.39
C LYS A 534 -14.44 -9.74 12.32
N GLU A 535 -13.72 -9.06 13.21
CA GLU A 535 -14.31 -8.07 14.12
C GLU A 535 -14.81 -6.86 13.34
N GLY A 536 -16.13 -6.60 13.40
CA GLY A 536 -16.80 -5.58 12.58
C GLY A 536 -16.93 -5.95 11.10
N GLY A 537 -16.49 -7.15 10.72
CA GLY A 537 -16.54 -7.69 9.36
C GLY A 537 -17.92 -8.19 8.95
N PHE A 538 -17.99 -8.86 7.82
CA PHE A 538 -19.22 -9.38 7.23
C PHE A 538 -19.95 -10.35 8.18
N GLY A 539 -19.21 -11.28 8.80
CA GLY A 539 -19.79 -12.27 9.71
C GLY A 539 -20.49 -11.64 10.92
N THR A 540 -20.00 -10.50 11.40
CA THR A 540 -20.61 -9.80 12.54
C THR A 540 -21.96 -9.17 12.21
N LYS A 541 -22.21 -8.80 10.94
CA LYS A 541 -23.53 -8.36 10.48
C LYS A 541 -24.54 -9.51 10.54
N ILE A 542 -24.15 -10.70 10.06
CA ILE A 542 -24.96 -11.92 10.15
C ILE A 542 -25.18 -12.33 11.61
N SER A 543 -24.15 -12.25 12.45
CA SER A 543 -24.26 -12.50 13.89
C SER A 543 -25.27 -11.58 14.56
N SER A 544 -25.25 -10.29 14.19
CA SER A 544 -26.20 -9.30 14.73
C SER A 544 -27.64 -9.60 14.30
N PHE A 545 -27.86 -10.01 13.04
CA PHE A 545 -29.18 -10.42 12.55
C PHE A 545 -29.78 -11.60 13.32
N TYR A 546 -28.97 -12.62 13.62
CA TYR A 546 -29.42 -13.79 14.37
C TYR A 546 -29.36 -13.64 15.90
N GLY A 547 -28.84 -12.52 16.43
CA GLY A 547 -28.55 -12.36 17.86
C GLY A 547 -29.74 -12.54 18.80
N THR A 548 -30.98 -12.43 18.29
CA THR A 548 -32.23 -12.67 19.04
C THR A 548 -32.94 -13.97 18.66
N SER A 549 -32.24 -14.90 17.99
CA SER A 549 -32.76 -16.18 17.51
C SER A 549 -31.93 -17.35 18.02
N ASP A 550 -32.44 -18.58 17.84
CA ASP A 550 -31.75 -19.80 18.26
C ASP A 550 -30.67 -20.28 17.28
N VAL A 551 -30.52 -19.61 16.12
CA VAL A 551 -29.49 -19.95 15.13
C VAL A 551 -28.13 -19.46 15.62
N LYS A 552 -27.18 -20.38 15.81
CA LYS A 552 -25.80 -20.04 16.15
C LYS A 552 -25.08 -19.47 14.93
N VAL A 553 -24.12 -18.59 15.15
CA VAL A 553 -23.24 -18.06 14.09
C VAL A 553 -21.77 -18.28 14.46
N LEU A 554 -21.00 -18.86 13.55
CA LEU A 554 -19.56 -19.03 13.66
C LEU A 554 -18.86 -18.14 12.62
N ASN A 555 -18.20 -17.08 13.10
CA ASN A 555 -17.45 -16.16 12.23
C ASN A 555 -16.01 -16.63 12.06
N VAL A 556 -15.63 -16.91 10.82
CA VAL A 556 -14.28 -17.31 10.43
C VAL A 556 -13.64 -16.20 9.59
N GLY A 557 -12.52 -15.69 10.07
CA GLY A 557 -11.74 -14.61 9.48
C GLY A 557 -10.55 -14.29 10.40
N ALA A 558 -9.71 -13.35 9.99
CA ALA A 558 -8.55 -12.95 10.78
C ALA A 558 -8.96 -12.21 12.05
N LYS A 559 -8.16 -12.35 13.11
CA LYS A 559 -8.29 -11.53 14.33
C LYS A 559 -7.91 -10.07 14.02
N LYS A 560 -8.49 -9.15 14.79
CA LYS A 560 -8.06 -7.75 14.84
C LYS A 560 -6.68 -7.63 15.51
N GLU A 561 -5.64 -7.65 14.69
CA GLU A 561 -4.27 -7.45 15.12
C GLU A 561 -3.41 -6.87 13.99
N PHE A 562 -2.26 -6.32 14.36
CA PHE A 562 -1.20 -5.98 13.43
C PHE A 562 -0.19 -7.12 13.42
N THR A 563 0.01 -7.73 12.27
CA THR A 563 1.05 -8.74 12.04
C THR A 563 2.19 -8.16 11.22
N ASP A 564 3.40 -8.69 11.39
CA ASP A 564 4.55 -8.25 10.60
C ASP A 564 5.32 -9.44 10.05
N GLU A 565 5.38 -9.53 8.73
CA GLU A 565 6.09 -10.56 7.95
C GLU A 565 5.72 -12.02 8.32
N VAL A 566 4.54 -12.26 8.89
CA VAL A 566 4.08 -13.61 9.23
C VAL A 566 3.82 -14.40 7.94
N PRO A 567 4.40 -15.61 7.76
CA PRO A 567 4.07 -16.47 6.63
C PRO A 567 2.59 -16.82 6.60
N TYR A 568 1.98 -16.84 5.41
CA TYR A 568 0.53 -17.00 5.29
C TYR A 568 0.01 -18.34 5.82
N ASP A 569 0.78 -19.42 5.72
CA ASP A 569 0.46 -20.73 6.26
C ASP A 569 0.38 -20.70 7.79
N VAL A 570 1.38 -20.10 8.43
CA VAL A 570 1.41 -19.87 9.88
C VAL A 570 0.24 -18.96 10.31
N PHE A 571 0.04 -17.85 9.59
CA PHE A 571 -1.04 -16.90 9.88
C PHE A 571 -2.42 -17.58 9.79
N PHE A 572 -2.63 -18.43 8.79
CA PHE A 572 -3.89 -19.17 8.63
C PHE A 572 -4.08 -20.18 9.75
N GLU A 573 -3.05 -20.93 10.14
CA GLU A 573 -3.12 -21.87 11.26
C GLU A 573 -3.43 -21.16 12.60
N GLU A 574 -2.76 -20.05 12.89
CA GLU A 574 -2.94 -19.26 14.12
C GLU A 574 -4.33 -18.60 14.21
N ASN A 575 -4.93 -18.28 13.06
CA ASN A 575 -6.28 -17.74 12.94
C ASN A 575 -7.36 -18.81 12.73
N ARG A 576 -6.99 -20.10 12.75
CA ARG A 576 -7.90 -21.24 12.52
C ARG A 576 -8.63 -21.21 11.17
N LEU A 577 -7.90 -20.83 10.12
CA LEU A 577 -8.42 -20.64 8.75
C LEU A 577 -8.16 -21.84 7.83
N THR A 578 -7.55 -22.92 8.33
CA THR A 578 -7.46 -24.16 7.56
C THR A 578 -8.80 -24.89 7.53
N LYS A 579 -9.11 -25.59 6.44
CA LYS A 579 -10.39 -26.31 6.32
C LYS A 579 -10.57 -27.34 7.43
N GLU A 580 -9.50 -27.98 7.89
CA GLU A 580 -9.53 -28.95 8.97
C GLU A 580 -9.93 -28.30 10.31
N GLN A 581 -9.35 -27.14 10.64
CA GLN A 581 -9.70 -26.39 11.86
C GLN A 581 -11.12 -25.84 11.79
N ILE A 582 -11.55 -25.35 10.62
CA ILE A 582 -12.92 -24.85 10.43
C ILE A 582 -13.93 -26.00 10.63
N VAL A 583 -13.70 -27.18 10.05
CA VAL A 583 -14.58 -28.34 10.26
C VAL A 583 -14.60 -28.77 11.73
N GLU A 584 -13.46 -28.75 12.42
CA GLU A 584 -13.39 -29.00 13.86
C GLU A 584 -14.28 -28.02 14.65
N ASP A 585 -14.17 -26.72 14.36
CA ASP A 585 -14.94 -25.66 15.01
C ASP A 585 -16.44 -25.78 14.74
N ILE A 586 -16.83 -26.13 13.51
CA ILE A 586 -18.22 -26.43 13.15
C ILE A 586 -18.78 -27.59 13.98
N LEU A 587 -18.04 -28.69 14.09
CA LEU A 587 -18.47 -29.87 14.85
C LEU A 587 -18.53 -29.61 16.35
N MET A 588 -17.70 -28.71 16.88
CA MET A 588 -17.81 -28.25 18.26
C MET A 588 -19.03 -27.37 18.48
N ALA A 589 -19.37 -26.49 17.53
CA ALA A 589 -20.48 -25.54 17.66
C ALA A 589 -21.88 -26.18 17.54
N ILE A 590 -22.00 -27.30 16.81
CA ILE A 590 -23.29 -28.02 16.62
C ILE A 590 -23.62 -28.96 17.79
N LYS A 591 -22.61 -29.37 18.57
CA LYS A 591 -22.83 -30.05 19.86
C LYS A 591 -23.51 -29.10 20.85
#